data_AF-A0A397JZM9-F1
#
_entry.id   AF-A0A397JZM9-F1
#
_cell.length_a   1.000
_cell.length_b   1.000
_cell.length_c   1.000
_cell.angle_alpha   90.00
_cell.angle_beta   90.00
_cell.angle_gamma   90.00
#
_symmetry.space_group_name_H-M   'P 1'
#
loop_
_entity.id
_entity.type
_entity.pdbx_description
1 polymer ?
#
loop_
_entity_poly.entity_id
_entity_poly.type
_entity_poly.pdbx_seq_one_letter_code
_entity_poly.pdbx_strand_id
1 'polypeptide(L)'
;MAILTAVYATPKRSRLCIFTDSQAAIDVIANAAANLRKAHKKLKNWTIVKAIKEIANVQNLTLRLEKVKAHSGVIYNETADKLAREGCLKPVCFPDLQSLTSVNVVSCWNTETIEEPLRHFTKKLDKAKHSIKWRLLNRNISTISAFKNKQIQWESSWRTTMFSYIDRNVTDNKETRQRAFNVKLFNNELPTLEKLKDRFPKIYENDSCIWCNLEKEDQVHVLTCPKNLIDIHSCKNKLINLLVSKTTTVACGNMCKNMCKTLETLKELHISRDVSTRDADHLSFIDIMLGLILITVYDIVLQKVVTHELVDQIIDDDRCTAVKKWKTENGISNNKWKKKVRNARLDTTVTSQTNNTDNNSALNNTTQDLYIIMLSKIAVIGLGCIK
;
A
#
# COMPACT_ATOMS: atom_id res chain seq x y z
N MET A 1 -7.53 26.88 11.83
CA MET A 1 -8.61 27.42 12.67
C MET A 1 -8.17 28.63 13.50
N ALA A 2 -7.13 28.55 14.33
CA ALA A 2 -6.70 29.69 15.17
C ALA A 2 -6.49 31.02 14.40
N ILE A 3 -5.87 30.98 13.22
CA ILE A 3 -5.70 32.17 12.37
C ILE A 3 -7.05 32.73 11.89
N LEU A 4 -7.99 31.85 11.51
CA LEU A 4 -9.33 32.27 11.06
C LEU A 4 -10.09 32.99 12.18
N THR A 5 -10.07 32.44 13.39
CA THR A 5 -10.74 33.05 14.55
C THR A 5 -10.12 34.40 14.93
N ALA A 6 -8.79 34.53 14.86
CA ALA A 6 -8.09 35.80 15.09
C ALA A 6 -8.45 36.85 14.03
N VAL A 7 -8.46 36.46 12.75
CA VAL A 7 -8.88 37.33 11.64
C VAL A 7 -10.33 37.78 11.82
N TYR A 8 -11.24 36.86 12.14
CA TYR A 8 -12.65 37.18 12.36
C TYR A 8 -12.87 38.18 13.51
N ALA A 9 -12.16 38.00 14.63
CA ALA A 9 -12.27 38.87 15.81
C ALA A 9 -11.62 40.25 15.63
N THR A 10 -10.87 40.47 14.56
CA THR A 10 -10.13 41.71 14.35
C THR A 10 -11.05 42.81 13.80
N PRO A 11 -10.99 44.05 14.34
CA PRO A 11 -11.78 45.17 13.82
C PRO A 11 -11.40 45.54 12.38
N LYS A 12 -12.37 46.07 11.62
CA LYS A 12 -12.16 46.52 10.24
C LYS A 12 -11.04 47.58 10.14
N ARG A 13 -10.32 47.58 9.02
CA ARG A 13 -9.24 48.52 8.68
C ARG A 13 -8.03 48.46 9.62
N SER A 14 -7.80 47.32 10.27
CA SER A 14 -6.68 47.12 11.18
C SER A 14 -5.50 46.42 10.51
N ARG A 15 -4.31 46.61 11.09
CA ARG A 15 -3.13 45.78 10.79
C ARG A 15 -3.03 44.65 11.81
N LEU A 16 -3.10 43.40 11.34
CA LEU A 16 -3.01 42.21 12.17
C LEU A 16 -1.69 41.49 11.91
N CYS A 17 -0.85 41.37 12.94
CA CYS A 17 0.36 40.54 12.89
C CYS A 17 0.15 39.31 13.78
N ILE A 18 0.24 38.11 13.21
CA ILE A 18 0.09 36.85 13.94
C ILE A 18 1.43 36.13 13.95
N PHE A 19 1.93 35.87 15.15
CA PHE A 19 3.10 35.05 15.40
C PHE A 19 2.64 33.61 15.64
N THR A 20 3.08 32.66 14.80
CA THR A 20 2.68 31.25 14.90
C THR A 20 3.84 30.33 14.64
N ASP A 21 3.86 29.18 15.32
CA ASP A 21 4.83 28.13 15.09
C ASP A 21 4.47 27.21 13.90
N SER A 22 3.29 27.37 13.30
CA SER A 22 2.84 26.53 12.19
C SER A 22 3.32 27.05 10.84
N GLN A 23 4.50 26.60 10.40
CA GLN A 23 5.01 26.94 9.06
C GLN A 23 4.05 26.49 7.96
N ALA A 24 3.45 25.30 8.12
CA ALA A 24 2.47 24.77 7.16
C ALA A 24 1.27 25.70 6.98
N ALA A 25 0.78 26.34 8.04
CA ALA A 25 -0.32 27.30 7.95
C ALA A 25 0.09 28.58 7.21
N ILE A 26 1.29 29.10 7.51
CA ILE A 26 1.87 30.26 6.82
C ILE A 26 1.98 29.98 5.32
N ASP A 27 2.59 28.84 4.96
CA ASP A 27 2.83 28.46 3.57
C ASP A 27 1.53 28.29 2.80
N VAL A 28 0.52 27.62 3.37
CA VAL A 28 -0.77 27.40 2.71
C VAL A 28 -1.50 28.72 2.46
N ILE A 29 -1.52 29.64 3.43
CA ILE A 29 -2.18 30.96 3.30
C ILE A 29 -1.42 31.86 2.30
N ALA A 30 -0.09 31.79 2.29
CA ALA A 30 0.75 32.51 1.32
C ALA A 30 0.51 31.97 -0.10
N ASN A 31 0.55 30.65 -0.29
CA ASN A 31 0.31 30.00 -1.58
C ASN A 31 -1.07 30.28 -2.15
N ALA A 32 -2.09 30.44 -1.30
CA ALA A 32 -3.43 30.81 -1.73
C ALA A 32 -3.53 32.23 -2.30
N ALA A 33 -2.65 33.15 -1.87
CA ALA A 33 -2.62 34.52 -2.38
C ALA A 33 -2.32 34.58 -3.88
N ALA A 34 -1.53 33.62 -4.40
CA ALA A 34 -1.19 33.58 -5.81
C ALA A 34 -2.33 33.05 -6.71
N ASN A 35 -3.23 32.18 -6.21
CA ASN A 35 -4.24 31.51 -7.05
C ASN A 35 -5.48 31.02 -6.26
N LEU A 36 -6.23 31.92 -5.64
CA LEU A 36 -7.42 31.60 -4.83
C LEU A 36 -8.49 30.77 -5.59
N ARG A 37 -8.64 31.00 -6.90
CA ARG A 37 -9.59 30.27 -7.76
C ARG A 37 -9.28 28.77 -7.89
N LYS A 38 -8.01 28.37 -7.74
CA LYS A 38 -7.57 26.96 -7.84
C LYS A 38 -7.32 26.33 -6.46
N ALA A 39 -7.68 27.00 -5.37
CA ALA A 39 -7.46 26.52 -4.01
C ALA A 39 -8.05 25.12 -3.78
N HIS A 40 -9.32 24.88 -4.18
CA HIS A 40 -9.98 23.57 -4.06
C HIS A 40 -9.24 22.43 -4.79
N LYS A 41 -8.40 22.76 -5.79
CA LYS A 41 -7.70 21.79 -6.65
C LYS A 41 -6.31 21.44 -6.13
N LYS A 42 -5.73 22.28 -5.27
CA LYS A 42 -4.30 22.25 -4.94
C LYS A 42 -4.00 22.30 -3.46
N LEU A 43 -4.88 22.89 -2.65
CA LEU A 43 -4.62 23.12 -1.24
C LEU A 43 -5.41 22.14 -0.37
N LYS A 44 -4.80 21.75 0.74
CA LYS A 44 -5.51 21.15 1.86
C LYS A 44 -6.17 22.26 2.68
N ASN A 45 -7.27 21.94 3.37
CA ASN A 45 -8.03 22.86 4.21
C ASN A 45 -8.44 24.14 3.47
N TRP A 46 -8.83 24.01 2.20
CA TRP A 46 -9.02 25.14 1.30
C TRP A 46 -10.19 26.04 1.73
N THR A 47 -11.16 25.49 2.46
CA THR A 47 -12.32 26.23 3.01
C THR A 47 -11.89 27.29 4.01
N ILE A 48 -11.09 26.90 5.01
CA ILE A 48 -10.54 27.77 6.06
C ILE A 48 -9.70 28.87 5.41
N VAL A 49 -8.89 28.50 4.42
CA VAL A 49 -8.01 29.44 3.72
C VAL A 49 -8.81 30.48 2.93
N LYS A 50 -9.87 30.06 2.25
CA LYS A 50 -10.78 30.99 1.58
C LYS A 50 -11.51 31.90 2.57
N ALA A 51 -12.01 31.36 3.67
CA ALA A 51 -12.65 32.15 4.72
C ALA A 51 -11.70 33.22 5.28
N ILE A 52 -10.46 32.86 5.60
CA ILE A 52 -9.43 33.82 6.06
C ILE A 52 -9.26 34.96 5.05
N LYS A 53 -9.08 34.62 3.77
CA LYS A 53 -8.83 35.62 2.72
C LYS A 53 -10.04 36.51 2.48
N GLU A 54 -11.23 35.94 2.44
CA GLU A 54 -12.45 36.69 2.19
C GLU A 54 -12.78 37.63 3.35
N ILE A 55 -12.71 37.15 4.59
CA ILE A 55 -12.93 37.98 5.78
C ILE A 55 -11.89 39.09 5.86
N ALA A 56 -10.60 38.78 5.66
CA ALA A 56 -9.55 39.79 5.67
C ALA A 56 -9.78 40.87 4.60
N ASN A 57 -10.24 40.48 3.40
CA ASN A 57 -10.57 41.43 2.33
C ASN A 57 -11.79 42.29 2.68
N VAL A 58 -12.88 41.68 3.15
CA VAL A 58 -14.13 42.39 3.52
C VAL A 58 -13.89 43.35 4.69
N GLN A 59 -13.05 42.97 5.64
CA GLN A 59 -12.66 43.82 6.76
C GLN A 59 -11.56 44.83 6.41
N ASN A 60 -10.99 44.79 5.20
CA ASN A 60 -9.84 45.60 4.77
C ASN A 60 -8.65 45.50 5.75
N LEU A 61 -8.25 44.28 6.09
CA LEU A 61 -7.14 44.01 7.02
C LEU A 61 -5.80 43.91 6.29
N THR A 62 -4.75 44.46 6.90
CA THR A 62 -3.37 44.15 6.55
C THR A 62 -2.89 42.98 7.41
N LEU A 63 -3.00 41.75 6.90
CA LEU A 63 -2.59 40.53 7.59
C LEU A 63 -1.11 40.19 7.32
N ARG A 64 -0.31 40.11 8.39
CA ARG A 64 1.07 39.62 8.39
C ARG A 64 1.17 38.37 9.27
N LEU A 65 1.81 37.32 8.75
CA LEU A 65 2.07 36.09 9.50
C LEU A 65 3.59 35.96 9.69
N GLU A 66 4.02 35.69 10.91
CA GLU A 66 5.44 35.52 11.26
C GLU A 66 5.67 34.18 11.94
N LYS A 67 6.70 33.47 11.49
CA LYS A 67 7.10 32.18 12.07
C LYS A 67 7.83 32.43 13.39
N VAL A 68 7.37 31.79 14.46
CA VAL A 68 8.12 31.68 15.72
C VAL A 68 8.61 30.26 15.93
N LYS A 69 9.70 30.07 16.68
CA LYS A 69 10.20 28.72 17.00
C LYS A 69 9.26 28.06 18.01
N ALA A 70 8.89 26.81 17.75
CA ALA A 70 8.09 26.04 18.70
C ALA A 70 8.91 25.81 19.98
N HIS A 71 8.24 25.84 21.14
CA HIS A 71 8.85 25.55 22.46
C HIS A 71 10.10 26.37 22.79
N SER A 72 10.15 27.63 22.36
CA SER A 72 11.29 28.52 22.62
C SER A 72 11.07 29.46 23.80
N GLY A 73 10.14 29.18 24.72
CA GLY A 73 9.88 30.04 25.88
C GLY A 73 9.04 31.28 25.57
N VAL A 74 8.41 31.38 24.39
CA VAL A 74 7.58 32.54 24.04
C VAL A 74 6.24 32.42 24.75
N ILE A 75 6.08 33.17 25.84
CA ILE A 75 4.95 33.11 26.78
C ILE A 75 3.59 33.04 26.07
N TYR A 76 3.34 33.94 25.10
CA TYR A 76 2.05 34.00 24.41
C TYR A 76 1.82 32.83 23.44
N ASN A 77 2.88 32.30 22.81
CA ASN A 77 2.75 31.11 21.98
C ASN A 77 2.48 29.87 22.83
N GLU A 78 3.20 29.71 23.94
CA GLU A 78 2.98 28.59 24.88
C GLU A 78 1.59 28.64 25.52
N THR A 79 1.10 29.84 25.81
CA THR A 79 -0.29 30.04 26.26
C THR A 79 -1.28 29.64 25.17
N ALA A 80 -1.05 30.03 23.91
CA ALA A 80 -1.89 29.64 22.79
C ALA A 80 -1.89 28.11 22.58
N ASP A 81 -0.73 27.45 22.69
CA ASP A 81 -0.61 25.98 22.60
C ASP A 81 -1.36 25.27 23.73
N LYS A 82 -1.28 25.80 24.96
CA LYS A 82 -2.03 25.29 26.11
C LYS A 82 -3.54 25.42 25.87
N LEU A 83 -4.00 26.59 25.44
CA LEU A 83 -5.42 26.84 25.13
C LEU A 83 -5.91 25.97 23.97
N ALA A 84 -5.09 25.76 22.94
CA ALA A 84 -5.41 24.86 21.84
C ALA A 84 -5.57 23.41 22.32
N ARG A 85 -4.71 22.96 23.24
CA ARG A 85 -4.80 21.63 23.86
C ARG A 85 -6.05 21.45 24.70
N GLU A 86 -6.42 22.45 25.49
CA GLU A 86 -7.68 22.48 26.25
C GLU A 86 -8.91 22.49 25.31
N GLY A 87 -8.78 23.11 24.14
CA GLY A 87 -9.80 23.16 23.10
C GLY A 87 -9.98 21.86 22.30
N CYS A 88 -9.07 20.88 22.37
CA CYS A 88 -9.13 19.65 21.56
C CYS A 88 -10.42 18.82 21.78
N LEU A 89 -11.04 18.93 22.95
CA LEU A 89 -12.27 18.20 23.29
C LEU A 89 -13.55 18.99 22.96
N LYS A 90 -13.41 20.24 22.51
CA LYS A 90 -14.55 21.10 22.16
C LYS A 90 -14.95 20.89 20.70
N PRO A 91 -16.22 21.16 20.33
CA PRO A 91 -16.66 21.11 18.94
C PRO A 91 -15.82 22.02 18.05
N VAL A 92 -15.42 21.50 16.89
CA VAL A 92 -14.66 22.27 15.89
C VAL A 92 -15.60 23.23 15.19
N CYS A 93 -15.24 24.51 15.15
CA CYS A 93 -15.96 25.52 14.38
C CYS A 93 -15.57 25.40 12.90
N PHE A 94 -16.55 25.49 12.01
CA PHE A 94 -16.32 25.51 10.56
C PHE A 94 -16.89 26.81 9.98
N PRO A 95 -16.21 27.42 8.98
CA PRO A 95 -16.78 28.56 8.29
C PRO A 95 -18.05 28.13 7.55
N ASP A 96 -19.09 28.95 7.63
CA ASP A 96 -20.27 28.78 6.77
C ASP A 96 -19.88 29.07 5.32
N LEU A 97 -19.82 28.02 4.51
CA LEU A 97 -19.40 28.12 3.11
C LEU A 97 -20.42 28.85 2.24
N GLN A 98 -21.71 28.85 2.62
CA GLN A 98 -22.75 29.55 1.86
C GLN A 98 -22.59 31.07 1.98
N SER A 99 -22.04 31.53 3.09
CA SER A 99 -21.70 32.94 3.33
C SER A 99 -20.45 33.41 2.57
N LEU A 100 -19.67 32.50 1.95
CA LEU A 100 -18.45 32.85 1.22
C LEU A 100 -18.73 33.07 -0.27
N THR A 101 -18.74 34.33 -0.70
CA THR A 101 -18.92 34.75 -2.10
C THR A 101 -17.83 34.23 -3.03
N SER A 102 -16.64 33.91 -2.51
CA SER A 102 -15.55 33.37 -3.31
C SER A 102 -15.71 31.86 -3.61
N VAL A 103 -16.73 31.19 -3.05
CA VAL A 103 -16.96 29.74 -3.16
C VAL A 103 -18.19 29.43 -4.00
N ASN A 104 -17.97 29.19 -5.30
CA ASN A 104 -19.08 28.87 -6.21
C ASN A 104 -19.52 27.41 -6.19
N VAL A 105 -18.60 26.50 -5.82
CA VAL A 105 -18.84 25.05 -5.79
C VAL A 105 -18.09 24.47 -4.60
N VAL A 106 -18.79 23.66 -3.81
CA VAL A 106 -18.23 22.86 -2.72
C VAL A 106 -18.32 21.40 -3.14
N SER A 107 -17.17 20.72 -3.16
CA SER A 107 -17.15 19.28 -3.38
C SER A 107 -17.34 18.55 -2.06
N CYS A 108 -18.34 17.69 -2.02
CA CYS A 108 -18.64 16.87 -0.85
C CYS A 108 -18.54 15.38 -1.18
N TRP A 109 -18.23 14.58 -0.16
CA TRP A 109 -18.38 13.13 -0.21
C TRP A 109 -19.42 12.74 0.85
N ASN A 110 -20.53 12.16 0.41
CA ASN A 110 -21.76 12.08 1.20
C ASN A 110 -22.19 13.48 1.65
N THR A 111 -22.09 13.78 2.94
CA THR A 111 -22.42 15.07 3.56
C THR A 111 -21.19 15.86 4.00
N GLU A 112 -19.99 15.28 3.89
CA GLU A 112 -18.75 15.87 4.40
C GLU A 112 -18.01 16.64 3.31
N THR A 113 -17.50 17.83 3.64
CA THR A 113 -16.73 18.64 2.70
C THR A 113 -15.36 18.04 2.46
N ILE A 114 -14.94 17.97 1.19
CA ILE A 114 -13.62 17.46 0.83
C ILE A 114 -12.58 18.56 1.05
N GLU A 115 -11.80 18.43 2.13
CA GLU A 115 -10.73 19.38 2.51
C GLU A 115 -9.37 19.08 1.86
N GLU A 116 -9.27 18.06 1.02
CA GLU A 116 -8.04 17.75 0.28
C GLU A 116 -8.18 18.06 -1.22
N PRO A 117 -7.06 18.23 -1.95
CA PRO A 117 -7.10 18.44 -3.39
C PRO A 117 -7.94 17.38 -4.11
N LEU A 118 -8.94 17.78 -4.91
CA LEU A 118 -9.88 16.85 -5.55
C LEU A 118 -9.22 15.74 -6.37
N ARG A 119 -8.11 16.03 -7.06
CA ARG A 119 -7.35 15.01 -7.82
C ARG A 119 -6.79 13.94 -6.89
N HIS A 120 -6.29 14.33 -5.73
CA HIS A 120 -5.75 13.41 -4.74
C HIS A 120 -6.87 12.57 -4.11
N PHE A 121 -7.99 13.20 -3.75
CA PHE A 121 -9.18 12.51 -3.27
C PHE A 121 -9.70 11.47 -4.27
N THR A 122 -9.85 11.87 -5.54
CA THR A 122 -10.30 10.99 -6.63
C THR A 122 -9.33 9.82 -6.80
N LYS A 123 -8.02 10.08 -6.77
CA LYS A 123 -7.00 9.01 -6.85
C LYS A 123 -7.09 8.03 -5.68
N LYS A 124 -7.37 8.50 -4.46
CA LYS A 124 -7.63 7.63 -3.31
C LYS A 124 -8.87 6.77 -3.51
N LEU A 125 -9.97 7.37 -3.97
CA LEU A 125 -11.20 6.65 -4.27
C LEU A 125 -10.99 5.57 -5.33
N ASP A 126 -10.32 5.90 -6.42
CA ASP A 126 -10.06 4.93 -7.50
C ASP A 126 -9.13 3.80 -7.05
N LYS A 127 -8.10 4.10 -6.25
CA LYS A 127 -7.28 3.08 -5.59
C LYS A 127 -8.14 2.13 -4.74
N ALA A 128 -9.04 2.67 -3.91
CA ALA A 128 -9.92 1.87 -3.08
C ALA A 128 -10.89 1.01 -3.91
N LYS A 129 -11.53 1.60 -4.93
CA LYS A 129 -12.42 0.90 -5.86
C LYS A 129 -11.70 -0.25 -6.56
N HIS A 130 -10.47 -0.02 -7.04
CA HIS A 130 -9.68 -1.04 -7.73
C HIS A 130 -9.32 -2.20 -6.78
N SER A 131 -8.88 -1.89 -5.56
CA SER A 131 -8.60 -2.91 -4.54
C SER A 131 -9.84 -3.74 -4.19
N ILE A 132 -11.00 -3.10 -4.03
CA ILE A 132 -12.27 -3.81 -3.76
C ILE A 132 -12.64 -4.70 -4.95
N LYS A 133 -12.60 -4.17 -6.17
CA LYS A 133 -12.90 -4.94 -7.39
C LYS A 133 -11.99 -6.15 -7.53
N TRP A 134 -10.70 -5.99 -7.24
CA TRP A 134 -9.72 -7.08 -7.26
C TRP A 134 -10.01 -8.15 -6.20
N ARG A 135 -10.34 -7.74 -4.97
CA ARG A 135 -10.72 -8.67 -3.90
C ARG A 135 -11.97 -9.48 -4.26
N LEU A 136 -12.96 -8.84 -4.89
CA LEU A 136 -14.22 -9.47 -5.26
C LEU A 136 -14.14 -10.37 -6.50
N LEU A 137 -12.95 -10.55 -7.11
CA LEU A 137 -12.77 -11.56 -8.14
C LEU A 137 -13.02 -12.96 -7.56
N ASN A 138 -13.66 -13.85 -8.33
CA ASN A 138 -14.00 -15.22 -7.90
C ASN A 138 -12.81 -16.01 -7.32
N ARG A 139 -11.60 -15.72 -7.81
CA ARG A 139 -10.34 -16.34 -7.35
C ARG A 139 -9.91 -15.94 -5.93
N ASN A 140 -10.38 -14.80 -5.45
CA ASN A 140 -9.95 -14.15 -4.20
C ASN A 140 -11.07 -14.13 -3.16
N ILE A 141 -12.33 -14.12 -3.61
CA ILE A 141 -13.49 -13.93 -2.73
C ILE A 141 -13.63 -15.02 -1.67
N SER A 142 -13.20 -16.25 -1.98
CA SER A 142 -13.21 -17.39 -1.04
C SER A 142 -12.05 -17.37 -0.03
N THR A 143 -10.96 -16.65 -0.31
CA THR A 143 -9.74 -16.66 0.52
C THR A 143 -9.56 -15.37 1.33
N ILE A 144 -10.16 -14.26 0.87
CA ILE A 144 -10.05 -12.93 1.49
C ILE A 144 -11.43 -12.43 1.90
N SER A 145 -11.82 -12.78 3.12
CA SER A 145 -13.06 -12.29 3.72
C SER A 145 -13.06 -10.77 3.95
N ALA A 146 -14.23 -10.22 4.27
CA ALA A 146 -14.34 -8.82 4.67
C ALA A 146 -13.54 -8.50 5.94
N PHE A 147 -13.42 -9.46 6.86
CA PHE A 147 -12.65 -9.31 8.10
C PHE A 147 -11.15 -9.34 7.81
N LYS A 148 -10.66 -10.33 7.05
CA LYS A 148 -9.26 -10.41 6.60
C LYS A 148 -8.83 -9.16 5.83
N ASN A 149 -9.70 -8.64 4.96
CA ASN A 149 -9.46 -7.43 4.19
C ASN A 149 -9.15 -6.19 5.04
N LYS A 150 -9.72 -6.09 6.25
CA LYS A 150 -9.47 -4.96 7.17
C LYS A 150 -8.11 -5.04 7.86
N GLN A 151 -7.47 -6.20 7.85
CA GLN A 151 -6.18 -6.44 8.52
C GLN A 151 -5.00 -6.37 7.56
N ILE A 152 -5.26 -6.20 6.26
CA ILE A 152 -4.23 -6.11 5.21
C ILE A 152 -3.90 -4.65 4.93
N GLN A 153 -2.60 -4.33 4.95
CA GLN A 153 -2.06 -3.10 4.39
C GLN A 153 -1.95 -3.28 2.86
N TRP A 154 -3.01 -2.87 2.16
CA TRP A 154 -3.11 -2.97 0.70
C TRP A 154 -2.10 -2.16 -0.10
N GLU A 155 -1.84 -0.91 0.27
CA GLU A 155 -0.88 -0.05 -0.43
C GLU A 155 0.53 -0.67 -0.41
N SER A 156 0.92 -1.20 0.74
CA SER A 156 2.18 -1.90 0.97
C SER A 156 2.24 -3.22 0.20
N SER A 157 1.19 -4.04 0.25
CA SER A 157 1.08 -5.26 -0.56
C SER A 157 1.23 -4.99 -2.06
N TRP A 158 0.51 -3.99 -2.58
CA TRP A 158 0.59 -3.65 -4.00
C TRP A 158 1.96 -3.13 -4.39
N ARG A 159 2.58 -2.28 -3.56
CA ARG A 159 3.93 -1.77 -3.80
C ARG A 159 4.96 -2.90 -3.85
N THR A 160 4.90 -3.84 -2.90
CA THR A 160 5.82 -4.96 -2.89
C THR A 160 5.61 -5.93 -4.05
N THR A 161 4.36 -6.23 -4.40
CA THR A 161 4.07 -7.09 -5.55
C THR A 161 4.58 -6.48 -6.85
N MET A 162 4.47 -5.15 -6.99
CA MET A 162 4.83 -4.47 -8.23
C MET A 162 6.31 -4.13 -8.36
N PHE A 163 7.14 -4.31 -7.32
CA PHE A 163 8.53 -3.82 -7.24
C PHE A 163 8.65 -2.45 -7.87
N SER A 164 8.18 -1.42 -7.17
CA SER A 164 8.18 -0.06 -7.67
C SER A 164 9.53 0.31 -8.28
N TYR A 165 9.63 0.32 -9.62
CA TYR A 165 10.67 0.98 -10.42
C TYR A 165 10.68 2.52 -10.22
N ILE A 166 9.95 3.02 -9.21
CA ILE A 166 9.61 4.42 -9.05
C ILE A 166 10.87 5.29 -8.91
N ASP A 167 11.99 4.70 -8.47
CA ASP A 167 13.26 5.41 -8.28
C ASP A 167 14.37 5.03 -9.29
N ARG A 168 14.08 4.21 -10.30
CA ARG A 168 15.11 3.74 -11.26
C ARG A 168 14.62 3.84 -12.71
N ASN A 169 15.33 4.62 -13.51
CA ASN A 169 15.13 4.70 -14.98
C ASN A 169 15.74 3.51 -15.73
N VAL A 170 16.07 2.42 -15.05
CA VAL A 170 16.75 1.25 -15.62
C VAL A 170 15.90 0.02 -15.35
N THR A 171 15.65 -0.75 -16.40
CA THR A 171 14.98 -2.05 -16.32
C THR A 171 16.01 -3.17 -16.28
N ASP A 172 16.08 -3.90 -15.17
CA ASP A 172 16.87 -5.13 -15.07
C ASP A 172 16.02 -6.38 -15.35
N ASN A 173 16.62 -7.37 -16.00
CA ASN A 173 15.96 -8.63 -16.35
C ASN A 173 15.64 -9.48 -15.12
N LYS A 174 16.51 -9.50 -14.11
CA LYS A 174 16.27 -10.24 -12.86
C LYS A 174 15.11 -9.61 -12.09
N GLU A 175 15.08 -8.28 -11.94
CA GLU A 175 13.96 -7.57 -11.34
C GLU A 175 12.64 -7.77 -12.10
N THR A 176 12.68 -7.73 -13.44
CA THR A 176 11.48 -7.95 -14.28
C THR A 176 10.88 -9.34 -14.07
N ARG A 177 11.73 -10.38 -14.00
CA ARG A 177 11.30 -11.76 -13.71
C ARG A 177 10.71 -11.88 -12.31
N GLN A 178 11.35 -11.26 -11.32
CA GLN A 178 10.88 -11.27 -9.94
C GLN A 178 9.51 -10.58 -9.82
N ARG A 179 9.30 -9.45 -10.49
CA ARG A 179 8.00 -8.78 -10.56
C ARG A 179 6.94 -9.66 -11.22
N ALA A 180 7.26 -10.26 -12.37
CA ALA A 180 6.33 -11.14 -13.06
C ALA A 180 5.93 -12.34 -12.18
N PHE A 181 6.87 -12.85 -11.38
CA PHE A 181 6.60 -13.91 -10.42
C PHE A 181 5.72 -13.42 -9.26
N ASN A 182 6.06 -12.31 -8.60
CA ASN A 182 5.27 -11.74 -7.51
C ASN A 182 3.83 -11.45 -7.95
N VAL A 183 3.65 -10.85 -9.13
CA VAL A 183 2.31 -10.58 -9.67
C VAL A 183 1.53 -11.87 -9.85
N LYS A 184 2.16 -12.95 -10.34
CA LYS A 184 1.48 -14.24 -10.50
C LYS A 184 1.14 -14.90 -9.18
N LEU A 185 2.08 -14.89 -8.23
CA LEU A 185 1.86 -15.39 -6.87
C LEU A 185 0.70 -14.66 -6.19
N PHE A 186 0.72 -13.32 -6.23
CA PHE A 186 -0.32 -12.48 -5.63
C PHE A 186 -1.70 -12.71 -6.25
N ASN A 187 -1.77 -13.07 -7.53
CA ASN A 187 -3.02 -13.25 -8.27
C ASN A 187 -3.51 -14.70 -8.39
N ASN A 188 -2.85 -15.65 -7.74
CA ASN A 188 -3.10 -17.09 -7.90
C ASN A 188 -2.97 -17.58 -9.35
N GLU A 189 -1.90 -17.14 -10.03
CA GLU A 189 -1.61 -17.40 -11.45
C GLU A 189 -0.22 -18.00 -11.66
N LEU A 190 0.36 -18.60 -10.61
CA LEU A 190 1.56 -19.41 -10.78
C LEU A 190 1.28 -20.58 -11.73
N PRO A 191 2.28 -21.03 -12.49
CA PRO A 191 2.15 -22.17 -13.40
C PRO A 191 2.19 -23.49 -12.61
N THR A 192 1.26 -23.68 -11.68
CA THR A 192 1.08 -24.95 -10.96
C THR A 192 0.48 -26.01 -11.88
N LEU A 193 0.66 -27.30 -11.58
CA LEU A 193 0.08 -28.35 -12.43
C LEU A 193 -1.44 -28.27 -12.51
N GLU A 194 -2.14 -27.83 -11.45
CA GLU A 194 -3.57 -27.49 -11.54
C GLU A 194 -3.86 -26.50 -12.68
N LYS A 195 -3.17 -25.34 -12.67
CA LYS A 195 -3.39 -24.29 -13.66
C LYS A 195 -2.94 -24.71 -15.07
N LEU A 196 -1.90 -25.53 -15.15
CA LEU A 196 -1.39 -26.03 -16.41
C LEU A 196 -2.33 -27.06 -17.04
N LYS A 197 -2.90 -27.97 -16.24
CA LYS A 197 -3.96 -28.90 -16.66
C LYS A 197 -5.23 -28.18 -17.08
N ASP A 198 -5.68 -27.21 -16.31
CA ASP A 198 -6.84 -26.38 -16.66
C ASP A 198 -6.65 -25.65 -18.01
N ARG A 199 -5.48 -25.03 -18.22
CA ARG A 199 -5.20 -24.27 -19.46
C ARG A 199 -4.84 -25.14 -20.66
N PHE A 200 -4.24 -26.30 -20.43
CA PHE A 200 -3.71 -27.19 -21.47
C PHE A 200 -3.96 -28.67 -21.13
N PRO A 201 -5.22 -29.12 -21.06
CA PRO A 201 -5.57 -30.46 -20.59
C PRO A 201 -5.05 -31.58 -21.50
N LYS A 202 -4.81 -31.28 -22.78
CA LYS A 202 -4.20 -32.21 -23.74
C LYS A 202 -2.69 -32.45 -23.51
N ILE A 203 -2.04 -31.60 -22.72
CA ILE A 203 -0.59 -31.65 -22.47
C ILE A 203 -0.31 -32.13 -21.04
N TYR A 204 -1.16 -31.73 -20.09
CA TYR A 204 -1.02 -32.08 -18.69
C TYR A 204 -2.20 -32.94 -18.26
N GLU A 205 -1.97 -34.25 -18.17
CA GLU A 205 -3.00 -35.23 -17.81
C GLU A 205 -3.21 -35.25 -16.28
N ASN A 206 -2.14 -35.09 -15.51
CA ASN A 206 -2.16 -35.07 -14.06
C ASN A 206 -1.87 -33.67 -13.49
N ASP A 207 -2.52 -33.38 -12.37
CA ASP A 207 -2.32 -32.21 -11.53
C ASP A 207 -1.69 -32.52 -10.17
N SER A 208 -1.27 -33.76 -9.89
CA SER A 208 -0.53 -34.10 -8.67
C SER A 208 0.83 -33.41 -8.60
N CYS A 209 1.22 -33.00 -7.40
CA CYS A 209 2.52 -32.37 -7.11
C CYS A 209 3.70 -33.25 -7.51
N ILE A 210 4.66 -32.66 -8.23
CA ILE A 210 5.83 -33.37 -8.79
C ILE A 210 6.74 -33.95 -7.69
N TRP A 211 6.75 -33.32 -6.52
CA TRP A 211 7.58 -33.77 -5.41
C TRP A 211 6.91 -34.87 -4.61
N CYS A 212 5.71 -34.61 -4.08
CA CYS A 212 5.07 -35.57 -3.20
C CYS A 212 4.35 -36.71 -3.96
N ASN A 213 3.79 -36.43 -5.15
CA ASN A 213 2.89 -37.29 -5.92
C ASN A 213 1.63 -37.76 -5.14
N LEU A 214 1.25 -37.06 -4.07
CA LEU A 214 0.14 -37.42 -3.18
C LEU A 214 -1.06 -36.48 -3.33
N GLU A 215 -0.80 -35.17 -3.34
CA GLU A 215 -1.84 -34.13 -3.39
C GLU A 215 -1.79 -33.37 -4.71
N LYS A 216 -2.89 -32.68 -5.02
CA LYS A 216 -2.98 -31.77 -6.16
C LYS A 216 -2.05 -30.57 -5.98
N GLU A 217 -1.31 -30.23 -7.03
CA GLU A 217 -0.42 -29.06 -7.09
C GLU A 217 -1.22 -27.78 -7.35
N ASP A 218 -1.83 -27.25 -6.31
CA ASP A 218 -2.33 -25.88 -6.28
C ASP A 218 -1.28 -24.90 -5.70
N GLN A 219 -1.59 -23.60 -5.70
CA GLN A 219 -0.63 -22.60 -5.21
C GLN A 219 -0.29 -22.73 -3.72
N VAL A 220 -1.20 -23.28 -2.92
CA VAL A 220 -0.98 -23.48 -1.48
C VAL A 220 -0.11 -24.69 -1.25
N HIS A 221 -0.43 -25.82 -1.87
CA HIS A 221 0.35 -27.06 -1.78
C HIS A 221 1.79 -26.84 -2.24
N VAL A 222 1.98 -26.02 -3.25
CA VAL A 222 3.31 -25.62 -3.73
C VAL A 222 4.16 -24.95 -2.63
N LEU A 223 3.54 -24.27 -1.65
CA LEU A 223 4.20 -23.74 -0.45
C LEU A 223 4.30 -24.74 0.71
N THR A 224 3.31 -25.61 0.87
CA THR A 224 3.15 -26.48 2.05
C THR A 224 3.57 -27.94 1.83
N CYS A 225 3.98 -28.31 0.62
CA CYS A 225 4.35 -29.67 0.26
C CYS A 225 5.42 -30.23 1.22
N PRO A 226 5.19 -31.38 1.86
CA PRO A 226 6.13 -31.96 2.82
C PRO A 226 7.49 -32.33 2.22
N LYS A 227 7.53 -32.61 0.90
CA LYS A 227 8.76 -32.92 0.16
C LYS A 227 9.38 -31.68 -0.51
N ASN A 228 8.90 -30.48 -0.19
CA ASN A 228 9.54 -29.25 -0.63
C ASN A 228 10.92 -29.12 0.04
N LEU A 229 11.90 -28.58 -0.68
CA LEU A 229 13.23 -28.29 -0.15
C LEU A 229 13.19 -27.23 0.94
N ILE A 230 12.24 -26.30 0.84
CA ILE A 230 12.06 -25.20 1.77
C ILE A 230 10.91 -25.54 2.71
N ASP A 231 11.25 -25.72 3.99
CA ASP A 231 10.26 -25.87 5.05
C ASP A 231 9.64 -24.51 5.41
N ILE A 232 8.32 -24.45 5.30
CA ILE A 232 7.51 -23.26 5.61
C ILE A 232 7.61 -22.85 7.08
N HIS A 233 7.81 -23.80 8.01
CA HIS A 233 8.02 -23.48 9.42
C HIS A 233 9.37 -22.79 9.65
N SER A 234 10.43 -23.26 8.99
CA SER A 234 11.73 -22.59 8.95
C SER A 234 11.64 -21.16 8.40
N CYS A 235 10.89 -20.95 7.32
CA CYS A 235 10.62 -19.60 6.79
C CYS A 235 9.94 -18.69 7.81
N LYS A 236 8.91 -19.19 8.50
CA LYS A 236 8.22 -18.47 9.57
C LYS A 236 9.16 -18.06 10.69
N ASN A 237 9.98 -18.99 11.16
CA ASN A 237 10.94 -18.73 12.23
C ASN A 237 12.01 -17.72 11.80
N LYS A 238 12.53 -17.80 10.56
CA LYS A 238 13.47 -16.83 10.01
C LYS A 238 12.87 -15.42 9.95
N LEU A 239 11.63 -15.28 9.49
CA LEU A 239 10.94 -13.99 9.46
C LEU A 239 10.81 -13.39 10.87
N ILE A 240 10.35 -14.20 11.83
CA ILE A 240 10.22 -13.77 13.22
C ILE A 240 11.59 -13.33 13.77
N ASN A 241 12.63 -14.13 13.57
CA ASN A 241 13.98 -13.81 14.05
C ASN A 241 14.53 -12.52 13.44
N LEU A 242 14.25 -12.27 12.15
CA LEU A 242 14.67 -11.04 11.48
C LEU A 242 13.92 -9.81 12.01
N LEU A 243 12.62 -9.94 12.28
CA LEU A 243 11.84 -8.89 12.93
C LEU A 243 12.35 -8.63 14.35
N VAL A 244 12.67 -9.68 15.12
CA VAL A 244 13.24 -9.56 16.46
C VAL A 244 14.61 -8.88 16.42
N SER A 245 15.55 -9.33 15.60
CA SER A 245 16.90 -8.78 15.55
C SER A 245 16.93 -7.31 15.12
N LYS A 246 16.10 -6.93 14.16
CA LYS A 246 16.00 -5.54 13.69
C LYS A 246 15.28 -4.63 14.69
N THR A 247 14.49 -5.18 15.60
CA THR A 247 13.79 -4.39 16.61
C THR A 247 14.56 -4.27 17.93
N THR A 248 15.36 -5.26 18.33
CA THR A 248 16.22 -5.21 19.53
C THR A 248 17.33 -4.17 19.41
N THR A 249 17.84 -3.90 18.20
CA THR A 249 18.86 -2.88 17.95
C THR A 249 18.41 -1.43 18.19
N VAL A 250 17.12 -1.18 18.43
CA VAL A 250 16.55 0.19 18.44
C VAL A 250 15.67 0.47 19.70
N ALA A 251 15.51 -0.43 20.67
CA ALA A 251 14.48 -0.32 21.72
C ALA A 251 14.83 0.41 23.03
N CYS A 252 14.07 1.46 23.36
CA CYS A 252 13.85 2.00 24.72
C CYS A 252 12.34 2.26 24.93
N GLY A 253 11.77 1.89 26.10
CA GLY A 253 10.43 2.30 26.58
C GLY A 253 9.18 1.53 26.10
N ASN A 254 8.00 2.18 26.25
CA ASN A 254 6.62 1.63 26.07
C ASN A 254 6.35 0.92 24.71
N MET A 255 7.14 1.20 23.66
CA MET A 255 7.07 0.49 22.37
C MET A 255 7.32 -1.02 22.52
N CYS A 256 8.10 -1.44 23.51
CA CYS A 256 8.45 -2.85 23.72
C CYS A 256 7.22 -3.72 24.01
N LYS A 257 6.24 -3.19 24.76
CA LYS A 257 5.03 -3.93 25.16
C LYS A 257 4.08 -4.22 23.99
N ASN A 258 3.91 -3.27 23.07
CA ASN A 258 3.10 -3.45 21.86
C ASN A 258 3.78 -4.40 20.87
N MET A 259 5.11 -4.34 20.76
CA MET A 259 5.89 -5.26 19.95
C MET A 259 5.80 -6.70 20.45
N CYS A 260 5.92 -6.96 21.76
CA CYS A 260 5.81 -8.32 22.31
C CYS A 260 4.47 -8.98 21.94
N LYS A 261 3.35 -8.27 22.14
CA LYS A 261 2.01 -8.74 21.74
C LYS A 261 1.90 -9.00 20.23
N THR A 262 2.59 -8.21 19.42
CA THR A 262 2.56 -8.35 17.95
C THR A 262 3.43 -9.52 17.47
N LEU A 263 4.57 -9.77 18.13
CA LEU A 263 5.39 -10.95 17.88
C LEU A 263 4.70 -12.22 18.35
N GLU A 264 3.96 -12.18 19.46
CA GLU A 264 3.08 -13.27 19.90
C GLU A 264 2.02 -13.57 18.84
N THR A 265 1.29 -12.57 18.35
CA THR A 265 0.30 -12.78 17.26
C THR A 265 0.92 -13.34 15.98
N LEU A 266 2.16 -12.98 15.63
CA LEU A 266 2.88 -13.61 14.51
C LEU A 266 3.27 -15.07 14.77
N LYS A 267 3.63 -15.40 16.02
CA LYS A 267 3.87 -16.80 16.44
C LYS A 267 2.59 -17.63 16.36
N GLU A 268 1.43 -17.04 16.66
CA GLU A 268 0.11 -17.69 16.58
C GLU A 268 -0.40 -17.89 15.14
N LEU A 269 0.21 -17.26 14.11
CA LEU A 269 -0.23 -17.46 12.72
C LEU A 269 -0.11 -18.93 12.30
N HIS A 270 -1.26 -19.59 12.09
CA HIS A 270 -1.31 -20.98 11.70
C HIS A 270 -0.81 -21.19 10.26
N ILE A 271 -0.31 -22.40 9.98
CA ILE A 271 0.03 -22.88 8.64
C ILE A 271 -0.93 -24.01 8.33
N SER A 272 -2.11 -23.69 7.77
CA SER A 272 -3.03 -24.74 7.31
C SER A 272 -2.54 -25.30 5.98
N ARG A 273 -2.43 -26.63 5.89
CA ARG A 273 -1.98 -27.34 4.69
C ARG A 273 -3.08 -27.50 3.65
N ASP A 274 -4.35 -27.47 4.05
CA ASP A 274 -5.49 -27.73 3.16
C ASP A 274 -6.26 -26.43 2.86
N VAL A 275 -6.52 -26.17 1.58
CA VAL A 275 -7.35 -25.06 1.10
C VAL A 275 -8.79 -25.17 1.61
N SER A 276 -9.29 -26.40 1.81
CA SER A 276 -10.67 -26.66 2.27
C SER A 276 -10.90 -26.30 3.74
N THR A 277 -9.83 -26.25 4.55
CA THR A 277 -9.88 -25.92 5.99
C THR A 277 -9.46 -24.48 6.29
N ARG A 278 -9.20 -23.67 5.25
CA ARG A 278 -8.87 -22.25 5.46
C ARG A 278 -10.12 -21.49 5.83
N ASP A 279 -10.18 -21.09 7.08
CA ASP A 279 -11.09 -20.05 7.50
C ASP A 279 -10.71 -18.75 6.76
N ALA A 280 -11.67 -18.21 6.00
CA ALA A 280 -11.52 -16.96 5.27
C ALA A 280 -11.33 -15.77 6.23
N ASP A 281 -11.74 -15.89 7.49
CA ASP A 281 -11.62 -14.89 8.54
C ASP A 281 -10.29 -14.99 9.32
N HIS A 282 -9.61 -16.14 9.31
CA HIS A 282 -8.32 -16.26 9.98
C HIS A 282 -7.14 -15.94 9.06
N LEU A 283 -6.21 -15.16 9.60
CA LEU A 283 -4.92 -14.89 8.97
C LEU A 283 -3.97 -16.06 9.19
N SER A 284 -3.34 -16.49 8.11
CA SER A 284 -2.33 -17.54 8.11
C SER A 284 -0.97 -16.99 7.71
N PHE A 285 0.09 -17.71 8.05
CA PHE A 285 1.41 -17.37 7.55
C PHE A 285 1.48 -17.45 6.01
N ILE A 286 0.62 -18.26 5.40
CA ILE A 286 0.57 -18.41 3.94
C ILE A 286 0.02 -17.14 3.28
N ASP A 287 -0.88 -16.39 3.92
CA ASP A 287 -1.32 -15.08 3.40
C ASP A 287 -0.12 -14.12 3.24
N ILE A 288 0.82 -14.16 4.20
CA ILE A 288 2.08 -13.41 4.12
C ILE A 288 2.94 -13.94 2.97
N MET A 289 3.05 -15.27 2.81
CA MET A 289 3.79 -15.89 1.69
C MET A 289 3.22 -15.52 0.32
N LEU A 290 1.91 -15.28 0.23
CA LEU A 290 1.24 -14.84 -0.99
C LEU A 290 1.42 -13.35 -1.29
N GLY A 291 2.13 -12.61 -0.43
CA GLY A 291 2.41 -11.18 -0.59
C GLY A 291 1.42 -10.26 0.11
N LEU A 292 0.53 -10.78 0.97
CA LEU A 292 -0.35 -9.96 1.80
C LEU A 292 0.41 -9.44 3.02
N ILE A 293 0.51 -8.12 3.16
CA ILE A 293 1.19 -7.47 4.27
C ILE A 293 0.14 -7.15 5.31
N LEU A 294 0.30 -7.70 6.51
CA LEU A 294 -0.59 -7.40 7.62
C LEU A 294 -0.29 -6.03 8.20
N ILE A 295 -1.31 -5.30 8.63
CA ILE A 295 -1.15 -3.99 9.31
C ILE A 295 -0.23 -4.13 10.53
N THR A 296 -0.39 -5.21 11.29
CA THR A 296 0.45 -5.53 12.46
C THR A 296 1.93 -5.65 12.11
N VAL A 297 2.26 -6.31 11.00
CA VAL A 297 3.64 -6.44 10.51
C VAL A 297 4.15 -5.08 10.02
N TYR A 298 3.32 -4.36 9.27
CA TYR A 298 3.66 -3.04 8.74
C TYR A 298 3.99 -2.04 9.86
N ASP A 299 3.21 -2.03 10.95
CA ASP A 299 3.43 -1.11 12.06
C ASP A 299 4.78 -1.33 12.77
N ILE A 300 5.20 -2.60 12.94
CA ILE A 300 6.53 -2.94 13.47
C ILE A 300 7.64 -2.34 12.61
N VAL A 301 7.48 -2.49 11.29
CA VAL A 301 8.44 -2.03 10.30
C VAL A 301 8.55 -0.52 10.26
N LEU A 302 7.39 0.14 10.21
CA LEU A 302 7.27 1.59 10.13
C LEU A 302 7.94 2.27 11.31
N GLN A 303 7.89 1.62 12.47
CA GLN A 303 8.41 2.15 13.71
C GLN A 303 9.95 2.20 13.79
N LYS A 304 10.72 1.35 13.07
CA LYS A 304 12.15 1.16 13.42
C LYS A 304 13.20 0.87 12.34
N VAL A 305 12.90 0.73 11.04
CA VAL A 305 13.95 0.27 10.11
C VAL A 305 14.28 1.17 8.92
N VAL A 306 15.45 1.79 8.99
CA VAL A 306 16.25 2.29 7.86
C VAL A 306 17.52 1.46 7.82
N THR A 307 17.59 0.44 6.95
CA THR A 307 18.87 -0.10 6.43
C THR A 307 18.61 -0.89 5.16
N HIS A 308 19.52 -0.75 4.20
CA HIS A 308 19.35 -1.09 2.79
C HIS A 308 19.89 -2.47 2.38
N GLU A 309 20.28 -3.31 3.34
CA GLU A 309 20.97 -4.56 3.07
C GLU A 309 20.15 -5.74 3.57
N LEU A 310 19.68 -6.55 2.61
CA LEU A 310 19.66 -8.02 2.60
C LEU A 310 18.65 -8.48 1.54
N VAL A 311 19.06 -8.47 0.27
CA VAL A 311 18.20 -8.86 -0.86
C VAL A 311 18.80 -9.95 -1.75
N ASP A 312 20.08 -10.28 -1.67
CA ASP A 312 20.74 -11.03 -2.76
C ASP A 312 21.12 -12.48 -2.50
N GLN A 313 20.43 -13.18 -1.61
CA GLN A 313 20.65 -14.62 -1.47
C GLN A 313 19.35 -15.40 -1.61
N ILE A 314 19.36 -16.27 -2.61
CA ILE A 314 18.40 -17.34 -2.92
C ILE A 314 17.25 -16.89 -3.83
N ILE A 315 17.55 -16.91 -5.14
CA ILE A 315 16.56 -16.99 -6.21
C ILE A 315 16.36 -18.48 -6.53
N ASP A 316 15.10 -18.90 -6.48
CA ASP A 316 14.57 -20.24 -6.79
C ASP A 316 14.94 -20.71 -8.21
N ASP A 317 16.02 -21.49 -8.33
CA ASP A 317 16.36 -22.22 -9.56
C ASP A 317 15.94 -23.72 -9.46
N ASP A 318 15.66 -24.22 -8.25
CA ASP A 318 15.54 -25.66 -7.97
C ASP A 318 14.18 -26.24 -8.36
N ARG A 319 13.04 -25.62 -8.00
CA ARG A 319 11.73 -26.12 -8.45
C ARG A 319 11.61 -26.01 -9.95
N CYS A 320 12.07 -24.91 -10.52
CA CYS A 320 12.02 -24.68 -11.95
C CYS A 320 12.82 -25.72 -12.72
N THR A 321 13.98 -26.10 -12.18
CA THR A 321 14.83 -27.15 -12.73
C THR A 321 14.15 -28.51 -12.60
N ALA A 322 13.52 -28.81 -11.47
CA ALA A 322 12.72 -30.03 -11.28
C ALA A 322 11.55 -30.12 -12.27
N VAL A 323 10.79 -29.03 -12.46
CA VAL A 323 9.67 -28.98 -13.43
C VAL A 323 10.18 -29.15 -14.87
N LYS A 324 11.32 -28.55 -15.23
CA LYS A 324 11.93 -28.73 -16.56
C LYS A 324 12.38 -30.18 -16.78
N LYS A 325 13.00 -30.79 -15.77
CA LYS A 325 13.43 -32.19 -15.79
C LYS A 325 12.22 -33.11 -15.95
N TRP A 326 11.21 -32.96 -15.10
CA TRP A 326 9.95 -33.70 -15.18
C TRP A 326 9.26 -33.56 -16.55
N LYS A 327 9.21 -32.35 -17.12
CA LYS A 327 8.67 -32.14 -18.48
C LYS A 327 9.45 -32.92 -19.55
N THR A 328 10.77 -32.99 -19.41
CA THR A 328 11.63 -33.71 -20.34
C THR A 328 11.39 -35.21 -20.24
N GLU A 329 11.31 -35.73 -19.01
CA GLU A 329 10.99 -37.14 -18.71
C GLU A 329 9.61 -37.54 -19.23
N ASN A 330 8.64 -36.62 -19.23
CA ASN A 330 7.28 -36.84 -19.74
C ASN A 330 7.09 -36.41 -21.21
N GLY A 331 8.16 -36.11 -21.95
CA GLY A 331 8.08 -35.77 -23.39
C GLY A 331 7.39 -34.43 -23.72
N ILE A 332 7.23 -33.53 -22.75
CA ILE A 332 6.54 -32.24 -22.90
C ILE A 332 7.50 -31.17 -23.45
N SER A 333 7.51 -30.95 -24.77
CA SER A 333 8.34 -29.90 -25.41
C SER A 333 7.64 -28.52 -25.49
N ASN A 334 8.37 -27.45 -25.14
CA ASN A 334 7.83 -26.11 -24.89
C ASN A 334 7.35 -25.34 -26.14
N ASN A 335 7.87 -25.64 -27.34
CA ASN A 335 7.75 -24.74 -28.50
C ASN A 335 6.76 -25.20 -29.59
N LYS A 336 6.50 -26.51 -29.73
CA LYS A 336 5.68 -27.02 -30.85
C LYS A 336 4.17 -27.00 -30.57
N TRP A 337 3.76 -27.19 -29.32
CA TRP A 337 2.35 -27.42 -28.95
C TRP A 337 1.61 -26.18 -28.45
N LYS A 338 2.30 -25.24 -27.77
CA LYS A 338 1.70 -23.95 -27.36
C LYS A 338 1.29 -23.07 -28.55
N LYS A 339 2.00 -23.17 -29.69
CA LYS A 339 1.61 -22.53 -30.96
C LYS A 339 0.35 -23.18 -31.56
N LYS A 340 0.27 -24.52 -31.56
CA LYS A 340 -0.90 -25.25 -32.11
C LYS A 340 -2.20 -24.94 -31.34
N VAL A 341 -2.14 -24.83 -30.02
CA VAL A 341 -3.33 -24.53 -29.18
C VAL A 341 -3.71 -23.04 -29.25
N ARG A 342 -2.76 -22.11 -29.39
CA ARG A 342 -3.08 -20.68 -29.63
C ARG A 342 -3.74 -20.45 -30.99
N ASN A 343 -3.24 -21.11 -32.05
CA ASN A 343 -3.82 -20.97 -33.38
C ASN A 343 -5.26 -21.48 -33.43
N ALA A 344 -5.57 -22.58 -32.74
CA ALA A 344 -6.95 -23.08 -32.62
C ALA A 344 -7.91 -22.15 -31.85
N ARG A 345 -7.39 -21.17 -31.09
CA ARG A 345 -8.19 -20.21 -30.30
C ARG A 345 -8.27 -18.82 -30.96
N LEU A 346 -7.41 -18.54 -31.95
CA LEU A 346 -7.34 -17.26 -32.66
C LEU A 346 -8.37 -17.13 -33.78
N ASP A 347 -8.95 -18.25 -34.25
CA ASP A 347 -10.01 -18.23 -35.29
C ASP A 347 -11.38 -17.74 -34.77
N THR A 348 -11.49 -17.23 -33.54
CA THR A 348 -12.80 -16.93 -32.93
C THR A 348 -12.94 -15.62 -32.16
N THR A 349 -12.03 -14.64 -32.25
CA THR A 349 -12.37 -13.32 -31.68
C THR A 349 -11.67 -12.14 -32.34
N VAL A 350 -12.52 -11.25 -32.86
CA VAL A 350 -12.23 -9.99 -33.55
C VAL A 350 -11.72 -8.92 -32.59
N THR A 351 -10.74 -8.20 -33.11
CA THR A 351 -10.21 -6.85 -32.88
C THR A 351 -10.93 -5.94 -31.86
N SER A 352 -10.17 -5.34 -30.94
CA SER A 352 -10.40 -3.97 -30.50
C SER A 352 -9.08 -3.24 -30.18
N GLN A 353 -8.98 -2.02 -30.72
CA GLN A 353 -7.84 -1.13 -30.67
C GLN A 353 -7.71 -0.45 -29.30
N THR A 354 -6.47 -0.31 -28.82
CA THR A 354 -6.10 0.52 -27.66
C THR A 354 -5.58 1.87 -28.13
N ASN A 355 -6.21 2.95 -27.68
CA ASN A 355 -5.63 4.29 -27.71
C ASN A 355 -4.95 4.58 -26.35
N ASN A 356 -3.65 4.78 -26.38
CA ASN A 356 -2.84 5.23 -25.26
C ASN A 356 -2.93 6.76 -25.12
N THR A 357 -2.94 7.26 -23.89
CA THR A 357 -2.46 8.61 -23.60
C THR A 357 -1.74 8.58 -22.26
N ASP A 358 -0.41 8.60 -22.34
CA ASP A 358 0.49 8.73 -21.20
C ASP A 358 0.38 10.12 -20.59
N ASN A 359 0.49 10.21 -19.27
CA ASN A 359 0.93 11.43 -18.59
C ASN A 359 1.59 11.07 -17.26
N ASN A 360 2.92 11.11 -17.27
CA ASN A 360 3.79 10.95 -16.12
C ASN A 360 3.65 12.16 -15.17
N SER A 361 3.56 11.89 -13.86
CA SER A 361 3.91 12.86 -12.84
C SER A 361 4.58 12.13 -11.68
N ALA A 362 5.89 12.36 -11.56
CA ALA A 362 6.75 11.88 -10.49
C ALA A 362 6.21 12.31 -9.12
N LEU A 363 6.25 11.39 -8.15
CA LEU A 363 5.91 11.64 -6.77
C LEU A 363 7.02 11.02 -5.90
N ASN A 364 7.80 11.89 -5.26
CA ASN A 364 8.86 11.52 -4.32
C ASN A 364 8.27 10.71 -3.16
N ASN A 365 8.89 9.58 -2.80
CA ASN A 365 8.69 8.93 -1.50
C ASN A 365 10.02 8.40 -0.95
N THR A 366 10.02 8.24 0.36
CA THR A 366 11.16 8.11 1.27
C THR A 366 11.63 6.67 1.48
N THR A 367 12.85 6.53 2.00
CA THR A 367 13.62 5.29 2.34
C THR A 367 12.86 4.19 3.09
N GLN A 368 11.67 4.50 3.61
CA GLN A 368 10.75 3.65 4.37
C GLN A 368 10.04 2.60 3.50
N ASP A 369 9.86 2.90 2.21
CA ASP A 369 9.15 2.04 1.24
C ASP A 369 9.97 0.82 0.80
N LEU A 370 11.30 0.88 0.88
CA LEU A 370 12.20 -0.18 0.43
C LEU A 370 12.27 -1.38 1.40
N TYR A 371 11.93 -1.18 2.66
CA TYR A 371 12.05 -2.20 3.70
C TYR A 371 10.85 -3.15 3.77
N ILE A 372 9.66 -2.65 3.45
CA ILE A 372 8.44 -3.47 3.33
C ILE A 372 8.56 -4.43 2.14
N ILE A 373 9.24 -3.99 1.08
CA ILE A 373 9.62 -4.80 -0.06
C ILE A 373 10.57 -5.94 0.36
N MET A 374 11.47 -5.70 1.33
CA MET A 374 12.37 -6.73 1.89
C MET A 374 11.64 -7.81 2.69
N LEU A 375 10.62 -7.47 3.47
CA LEU A 375 9.91 -8.47 4.30
C LEU A 375 9.01 -9.39 3.48
N SER A 376 8.38 -8.89 2.40
CA SER A 376 7.69 -9.80 1.48
C SER A 376 8.66 -10.58 0.60
N LYS A 377 9.93 -10.16 0.43
CA LYS A 377 10.94 -11.05 -0.19
C LYS A 377 11.12 -12.31 0.65
N ILE A 378 11.32 -12.21 1.96
CA ILE A 378 11.51 -13.37 2.87
C ILE A 378 10.35 -14.37 2.77
N ALA A 379 9.14 -13.85 2.55
CA ALA A 379 7.90 -14.59 2.39
C ALA A 379 7.71 -15.25 1.01
N VAL A 380 8.23 -14.62 -0.03
CA VAL A 380 7.98 -14.99 -1.43
C VAL A 380 9.15 -15.78 -2.04
N ILE A 381 10.26 -15.94 -1.30
CA ILE A 381 11.53 -16.58 -1.70
C ILE A 381 11.40 -18.05 -2.17
N GLY A 382 10.25 -18.70 -2.03
CA GLY A 382 10.12 -20.13 -2.30
C GLY A 382 9.73 -20.59 -3.71
N LEU A 383 9.32 -19.73 -4.67
CA LEU A 383 8.48 -20.24 -5.80
C LEU A 383 8.65 -19.67 -7.22
N GLY A 384 9.68 -18.87 -7.52
CA GLY A 384 9.77 -18.17 -8.81
C GLY A 384 10.59 -18.83 -9.91
N CYS A 385 9.92 -19.32 -10.98
CA CYS A 385 10.33 -18.98 -12.34
C CYS A 385 9.17 -18.79 -13.30
N ILE A 386 9.27 -17.76 -14.16
CA ILE A 386 8.84 -17.86 -15.57
C ILE A 386 9.92 -17.20 -16.46
N LYS A 387 10.37 -17.96 -17.48
CA LYS A 387 11.05 -17.48 -18.69
C LYS A 387 10.10 -16.69 -19.57
#